data_AF-A0A2E4PG46-F1
#
_entry.id   AF-A0A2E4PG46-F1
#
_cell.length_a   1.000
_cell.length_b   1.000
_cell.length_c   1.000
_cell.angle_alpha   90.00
_cell.angle_beta   90.00
_cell.angle_gamma   90.00
#
_symmetry.space_group_name_H-M   'P 1'
#
loop_
_entity.id
_entity.type
_entity.pdbx_description
1 polymer ?
#
loop_
_entity_poly.entity_id
_entity_poly.type
_entity_poly.pdbx_seq_one_letter_code
_entity_poly.pdbx_strand_id
1 'polypeptide(L)'
;MKKAVFFFSILLAMVFTLSCRSKKVTETKTIEIKSDSLVQDTHVNKVVEISKAVSDSSATYLPNLETGKGKDCDSLCNEKYRNALKSINFYKKSGENSYKMFYDEKSQLLYTIANMQQTINTKTDSISKLQKKQYSKKEVERVVEKKVYPKWFLALAFLGVLFIIFLGYRFSLIFKP
;
A
#
# COMPACT_ATOMS: atom_id res chain seq x y z
N MET A 1 -41.77 46.90 -61.90
CA MET A 1 -42.34 45.57 -61.58
C MET A 1 -41.29 44.44 -61.52
N LYS A 2 -40.25 44.45 -62.35
CA LYS A 2 -39.22 43.39 -62.45
C LYS A 2 -38.40 43.13 -61.16
N LYS A 3 -38.01 44.17 -60.42
CA LYS A 3 -37.29 44.02 -59.13
C LYS A 3 -38.18 43.53 -57.99
N ALA A 4 -39.49 43.81 -58.06
CA ALA A 4 -40.44 43.47 -57.01
C ALA A 4 -40.77 41.97 -56.98
N VAL A 5 -40.92 41.32 -58.14
CA VAL A 5 -41.18 39.87 -58.23
C VAL A 5 -39.97 39.05 -57.76
N PHE A 6 -38.76 39.50 -58.10
CA PHE A 6 -37.53 38.86 -57.62
C PHE A 6 -37.37 39.00 -56.10
N PHE A 7 -37.66 40.19 -55.54
CA PHE A 7 -37.67 40.40 -54.10
C PHE A 7 -38.73 39.56 -53.38
N PHE A 8 -39.93 39.41 -53.96
CA PHE A 8 -41.01 38.63 -53.36
C PHE A 8 -40.70 37.12 -53.34
N SER A 9 -40.04 36.61 -54.37
CA SER A 9 -39.58 35.21 -54.43
C SER A 9 -38.53 34.90 -53.36
N ILE A 10 -37.58 35.81 -53.14
CA ILE A 10 -36.56 35.69 -52.09
C ILE A 10 -37.19 35.77 -50.69
N LEU A 11 -38.15 36.67 -50.51
CA LEU A 11 -38.86 36.83 -49.23
C LEU A 11 -39.65 35.56 -48.88
N LEU A 12 -40.32 34.94 -49.85
CA LEU A 12 -41.09 33.71 -49.64
C LEU A 12 -40.19 32.52 -49.29
N ALA A 13 -38.99 32.44 -49.89
CA ALA A 13 -38.01 31.40 -49.57
C ALA A 13 -37.46 31.52 -48.13
N MET A 14 -37.31 32.73 -47.59
CA MET A 14 -36.91 32.95 -46.19
C MET A 14 -37.97 32.48 -45.18
N VAL A 15 -39.26 32.61 -45.50
CA VAL A 15 -40.33 32.20 -44.58
C VAL A 15 -40.37 30.67 -44.39
N PHE A 16 -40.04 29.90 -45.43
CA PHE A 16 -40.06 28.43 -45.36
C PHE A 16 -38.90 27.81 -44.56
N THR A 17 -37.79 28.52 -44.31
CA THR A 17 -36.66 27.97 -43.55
C THR A 17 -36.81 28.10 -42.03
N LEU A 18 -37.77 28.89 -41.55
CA LEU A 18 -38.00 29.15 -40.11
C LEU A 18 -38.77 28.02 -39.38
N SER A 19 -39.32 27.03 -40.09
CA SER A 19 -40.21 26.01 -39.50
C SER A 19 -39.57 24.62 -39.26
N CYS A 20 -38.25 24.53 -39.05
CA CYS A 20 -37.58 23.24 -38.85
C CYS A 20 -37.41 22.88 -37.35
N ARG A 21 -38.46 22.31 -36.73
CA ARG A 21 -38.41 21.80 -35.34
C ARG A 21 -37.74 20.41 -35.31
N SER A 22 -36.42 20.37 -35.11
CA SER A 22 -35.63 19.12 -35.00
C SER A 22 -35.94 18.35 -33.70
N LYS A 23 -36.21 17.04 -33.81
CA LYS A 23 -36.37 16.12 -32.66
C LYS A 23 -35.00 15.81 -32.03
N LYS A 24 -34.94 15.83 -30.69
CA LYS A 24 -33.75 15.45 -29.91
C LYS A 24 -33.69 13.93 -29.74
N VAL A 25 -32.52 13.33 -29.91
CA VAL A 25 -32.27 11.90 -29.63
C VAL A 25 -31.20 11.81 -28.54
N THR A 26 -31.43 10.93 -27.56
CA THR A 26 -30.55 10.66 -26.43
C THR A 26 -29.45 9.68 -26.85
N GLU A 27 -28.18 10.10 -26.82
CA GLU A 27 -27.03 9.20 -26.94
C GLU A 27 -26.40 8.99 -25.56
N THR A 28 -26.19 7.73 -25.18
CA THR A 28 -25.49 7.33 -23.97
C THR A 28 -23.98 7.35 -24.24
N LYS A 29 -23.22 8.16 -23.50
CA LYS A 29 -21.75 8.12 -23.54
C LYS A 29 -21.21 7.60 -22.22
N THR A 30 -20.36 6.58 -22.29
CA THR A 30 -19.59 6.05 -21.16
C THR A 30 -18.48 7.03 -20.81
N ILE A 31 -18.48 7.57 -19.59
CA ILE A 31 -17.38 8.39 -19.07
C ILE A 31 -16.65 7.56 -18.00
N GLU A 32 -15.35 7.36 -18.18
CA GLU A 32 -14.49 6.75 -17.15
C GLU A 32 -14.27 7.75 -16.00
N ILE A 33 -14.85 7.50 -14.83
CA ILE A 33 -14.56 8.28 -13.63
C ILE A 33 -13.48 7.55 -12.83
N LYS A 34 -12.33 8.21 -12.65
CA LYS A 34 -11.27 7.75 -11.71
C LYS A 34 -11.73 8.06 -10.29
N SER A 35 -12.08 7.03 -9.52
CA SER A 35 -12.26 7.17 -8.07
C SER A 35 -11.02 6.64 -7.34
N ASP A 36 -10.40 7.49 -6.52
CA ASP A 36 -9.32 7.10 -5.61
C ASP A 36 -9.93 6.35 -4.41
N SER A 37 -9.60 5.07 -4.24
CA SER A 37 -9.86 4.33 -3.00
C SER A 37 -8.53 3.95 -2.35
N LEU A 38 -8.32 4.39 -1.11
CA LEU A 38 -7.16 4.00 -0.30
C LEU A 38 -7.45 2.62 0.33
N VAL A 39 -6.67 1.60 -0.07
CA VAL A 39 -6.65 0.30 0.61
C VAL A 39 -5.46 0.31 1.57
N GLN A 40 -5.71 0.06 2.85
CA GLN A 40 -4.70 0.04 3.90
C GLN A 40 -4.19 -1.39 4.09
N ASP A 41 -3.05 -1.72 3.49
CA ASP A 41 -2.35 -2.99 3.74
C ASP A 41 -1.45 -2.87 4.98
N THR A 42 -1.91 -3.40 6.10
CA THR A 42 -1.12 -3.51 7.33
C THR A 42 -0.18 -4.72 7.23
N HIS A 43 1.03 -4.52 6.74
CA HIS A 43 2.09 -5.54 6.83
C HIS A 43 2.73 -5.49 8.23
N VAL A 44 2.48 -6.53 9.04
CA VAL A 44 3.12 -6.72 10.34
C VAL A 44 4.42 -7.49 10.14
N ASN A 45 5.57 -6.83 10.30
CA ASN A 45 6.85 -7.51 10.29
C ASN A 45 7.12 -8.05 11.71
N LYS A 46 6.88 -9.35 11.91
CA LYS A 46 7.23 -10.05 13.15
C LYS A 46 8.67 -10.55 13.03
N VAL A 47 9.60 -9.88 13.72
CA VAL A 47 10.99 -10.34 13.81
C VAL A 47 11.13 -11.20 15.07
N VAL A 48 11.48 -12.47 14.88
CA VAL A 48 11.71 -13.42 15.97
C VAL A 48 13.21 -13.64 16.11
N GLU A 49 13.80 -13.10 17.18
CA GLU A 49 15.19 -13.33 17.56
C GLU A 49 15.23 -14.51 18.55
N ILE A 50 15.83 -15.64 18.14
CA ILE A 50 15.99 -16.83 18.99
C ILE A 50 17.44 -16.88 19.48
N SER A 51 17.66 -16.77 20.79
CA SER A 51 18.99 -17.00 21.38
C SER A 51 19.26 -18.50 21.53
N LYS A 52 20.53 -18.91 21.38
CA LYS A 52 20.93 -20.32 21.56
C LYS A 52 20.99 -20.67 23.05
N ALA A 53 20.79 -21.95 23.37
CA ALA A 53 21.03 -22.46 24.71
C ALA A 53 22.55 -22.45 24.98
N VAL A 54 22.92 -22.06 26.19
CA VAL A 54 24.32 -21.96 26.63
C VAL A 54 24.49 -22.86 27.84
N SER A 55 25.53 -23.69 27.84
CA SER A 55 25.87 -24.57 28.95
C SER A 55 27.35 -24.39 29.24
N ASP A 56 27.66 -23.56 30.23
CA ASP A 56 29.01 -23.22 30.61
C ASP A 56 29.38 -23.89 31.92
N SER A 57 30.60 -24.41 31.99
CA SER A 57 31.18 -24.96 33.21
C SER A 57 32.61 -24.51 33.36
N SER A 58 33.00 -24.13 34.57
CA SER A 58 34.37 -23.81 34.93
C SER A 58 34.74 -24.49 36.24
N ALA A 59 36.03 -24.78 36.40
CA ALA A 59 36.61 -25.34 37.60
C ALA A 59 37.87 -24.54 37.96
N THR A 60 37.95 -24.10 39.22
CA THR A 60 39.11 -23.35 39.73
C THR A 60 39.74 -24.11 40.87
N TYR A 61 41.05 -24.36 40.77
CA TYR A 61 41.81 -25.04 41.81
C TYR A 61 42.13 -24.10 42.97
N LEU A 62 41.78 -24.53 44.18
CA LEU A 62 41.95 -23.79 45.43
C LEU A 62 42.79 -24.63 46.40
N PRO A 63 44.13 -24.48 46.39
CA PRO A 63 45.02 -25.26 47.23
C PRO A 63 44.84 -24.96 48.72
N ASN A 64 45.43 -25.80 49.55
CA ASN A 64 45.55 -25.53 50.99
C ASN A 64 46.47 -24.33 51.23
N LEU A 65 46.18 -23.59 52.29
CA LEU A 65 46.97 -22.46 52.77
C LEU A 65 48.17 -22.95 53.57
N GLU A 66 49.32 -22.34 53.32
CA GLU A 66 50.55 -22.48 54.12
C GLU A 66 50.85 -21.15 54.81
N THR A 67 50.70 -21.10 56.13
CA THR A 67 50.82 -19.87 56.93
C THR A 67 52.23 -19.62 57.46
N GLY A 68 53.12 -20.62 57.35
CA GLY A 68 54.50 -20.56 57.85
C GLY A 68 54.63 -20.56 59.39
N LYS A 69 53.52 -20.68 60.12
CA LYS A 69 53.49 -20.68 61.60
C LYS A 69 53.46 -22.08 62.23
N GLY A 70 53.63 -23.12 61.42
CA GLY A 70 53.62 -24.52 61.84
C GLY A 70 52.30 -25.25 61.53
N LYS A 71 52.35 -26.59 61.61
CA LYS A 71 51.29 -27.49 61.12
C LYS A 71 49.94 -27.30 61.81
N ASP A 72 49.93 -26.97 63.09
CA ASP A 72 48.68 -26.80 63.86
C ASP A 72 47.92 -25.55 63.41
N CYS A 73 48.64 -24.47 63.13
CA CYS A 73 48.08 -23.24 62.58
C CYS A 73 47.56 -23.47 61.16
N ASP A 74 48.34 -24.16 60.32
CA ASP A 74 47.95 -24.50 58.95
C ASP A 74 46.70 -25.39 58.93
N SER A 75 46.59 -26.36 59.83
CA SER A 75 45.42 -27.24 59.94
C SER A 75 44.15 -26.44 60.28
N LEU A 76 44.22 -25.59 61.31
CA LEU A 76 43.08 -24.76 61.72
C LEU A 76 42.66 -23.77 60.63
N CYS A 77 43.63 -23.11 59.99
CA CYS A 77 43.36 -22.18 58.89
C CYS A 77 42.71 -22.89 57.69
N ASN A 78 43.20 -24.08 57.33
CA ASN A 78 42.62 -24.86 56.24
C ASN A 78 41.22 -25.37 56.56
N GLU A 79 40.92 -25.70 57.82
CA GLU A 79 39.58 -26.08 58.25
C GLU A 79 38.60 -24.89 58.11
N LYS A 80 38.97 -23.71 58.60
CA LYS A 80 38.15 -22.51 58.47
C LYS A 80 37.99 -22.08 57.00
N TYR A 81 39.05 -22.19 56.22
CA TYR A 81 39.02 -21.92 54.78
C TYR A 81 38.06 -22.85 54.04
N ARG A 82 38.12 -24.15 54.29
CA ARG A 82 37.17 -25.12 53.71
C ARG A 82 35.72 -24.85 54.14
N ASN A 83 35.50 -24.50 55.39
CA ASN A 83 34.16 -24.14 55.87
C ASN A 83 33.61 -22.88 55.18
N ALA A 84 34.46 -21.87 54.95
CA ALA A 84 34.09 -20.69 54.18
C ALA A 84 33.77 -21.06 52.71
N LEU A 85 34.56 -21.92 52.08
CA LEU A 85 34.31 -22.39 50.71
C LEU A 85 33.06 -23.26 50.58
N LYS A 86 32.69 -24.00 51.62
CA LYS A 86 31.40 -24.70 51.65
C LYS A 86 30.22 -23.75 51.82
N SER A 87 30.41 -22.62 52.51
CA SER A 87 29.34 -21.65 52.73
C SER A 87 28.91 -20.90 51.47
N ILE A 88 29.78 -20.81 50.46
CA ILE A 88 29.47 -20.19 49.16
C ILE A 88 28.73 -21.14 48.21
N ASN A 89 28.50 -22.39 48.62
CA ASN A 89 27.75 -23.35 47.82
C ASN A 89 26.33 -22.85 47.59
N PHE A 90 25.95 -22.65 46.33
CA PHE A 90 24.60 -22.25 45.99
C PHE A 90 24.08 -23.01 44.78
N TYR A 91 22.76 -23.14 44.76
CA TYR A 91 22.03 -23.65 43.63
C TYR A 91 20.78 -22.81 43.43
N LYS A 92 20.61 -22.27 42.23
CA LYS A 92 19.43 -21.50 41.84
C LYS A 92 18.90 -22.03 40.52
N LYS A 93 17.63 -22.38 40.50
CA LYS A 93 16.90 -22.76 39.29
C LYS A 93 15.77 -21.75 39.06
N SER A 94 15.62 -21.29 37.83
CA SER A 94 14.57 -20.36 37.41
C SER A 94 14.03 -20.82 36.06
N GLY A 95 12.86 -21.47 36.07
CA GLY A 95 12.36 -22.19 34.91
C GLY A 95 13.35 -23.27 34.48
N GLU A 96 13.76 -23.23 33.21
CA GLU A 96 14.75 -24.14 32.63
C GLU A 96 16.20 -23.66 32.79
N ASN A 97 16.42 -22.43 33.29
CA ASN A 97 17.75 -21.91 33.58
C ASN A 97 18.21 -22.38 34.96
N SER A 98 19.48 -22.76 35.09
CA SER A 98 20.08 -23.13 36.37
C SER A 98 21.50 -22.61 36.53
N TYR A 99 21.84 -22.27 37.77
CA TYR A 99 23.18 -21.85 38.19
C TYR A 99 23.54 -22.65 39.43
N LYS A 100 24.72 -23.25 39.41
CA LYS A 100 25.25 -24.03 40.53
C LYS A 100 26.69 -23.62 40.76
N MET A 101 27.02 -23.28 41.99
CA MET A 101 28.41 -23.13 42.42
C MET A 101 28.63 -24.01 43.63
N PHE A 102 29.68 -24.83 43.61
CA PHE A 102 30.00 -25.66 44.77
C PHE A 102 31.49 -25.99 44.83
N TYR A 103 32.01 -26.03 46.04
CA TYR A 103 33.37 -26.50 46.32
C TYR A 103 33.37 -28.00 46.59
N ASP A 104 34.25 -28.74 45.91
CA ASP A 104 34.55 -30.13 46.20
C ASP A 104 35.87 -30.23 46.98
N GLU A 105 35.79 -30.74 48.20
CA GLU A 105 36.95 -30.89 49.08
C GLU A 105 37.95 -31.95 48.59
N LYS A 106 37.47 -32.98 47.87
CA LYS A 106 38.35 -34.07 47.44
C LYS A 106 39.25 -33.66 46.30
N SER A 107 38.69 -32.92 45.34
CA SER A 107 39.43 -32.39 44.19
C SER A 107 40.03 -31.00 44.44
N GLN A 108 39.64 -30.34 45.53
CA GLN A 108 40.01 -28.96 45.84
C GLN A 108 39.61 -27.98 44.72
N LEU A 109 38.54 -28.30 44.00
CA LEU A 109 38.03 -27.50 42.89
C LEU A 109 36.73 -26.79 43.30
N LEU A 110 36.66 -25.51 42.98
CA LEU A 110 35.41 -24.75 42.96
C LEU A 110 34.80 -24.86 41.57
N TYR A 111 33.65 -25.53 41.49
CA TYR A 111 32.89 -25.69 40.26
C TYR A 111 31.83 -24.60 40.13
N THR A 112 31.75 -23.99 38.95
CA THR A 112 30.65 -23.10 38.58
C THR A 112 30.03 -23.60 37.29
N ILE A 113 28.73 -23.90 37.33
CA ILE A 113 27.96 -24.46 36.22
C ILE A 113 26.76 -23.55 35.97
N ALA A 114 26.61 -23.08 34.73
CA ALA A 114 25.50 -22.27 34.28
C ALA A 114 24.85 -22.93 33.06
N ASN A 115 23.56 -23.28 33.19
CA ASN A 115 22.75 -23.77 32.09
C ASN A 115 21.68 -22.72 31.79
N MET A 116 21.71 -22.16 30.58
CA MET A 116 20.73 -21.21 30.08
C MET A 116 20.02 -21.79 28.86
N GLN A 117 18.69 -21.79 28.90
CA GLN A 117 17.86 -22.20 27.77
C GLN A 117 17.73 -21.08 26.73
N GLN A 118 17.36 -21.48 25.53
CA GLN A 118 17.00 -20.57 24.43
C GLN A 118 15.91 -19.58 24.86
N THR A 119 16.11 -18.31 24.54
CA THR A 119 15.12 -17.25 24.75
C THR A 119 14.59 -16.80 23.39
N ILE A 120 13.27 -16.73 23.26
CA ILE A 120 12.60 -16.28 22.03
C ILE A 120 12.12 -14.85 22.24
N ASN A 121 12.82 -13.89 21.66
CA ASN A 121 12.40 -12.49 21.67
C ASN A 121 11.60 -12.21 20.39
N THR A 122 10.33 -11.90 20.56
CA THR A 122 9.48 -11.47 19.44
C THR A 122 9.35 -9.95 19.47
N LYS A 123 9.91 -9.27 18.47
CA LYS A 123 9.63 -7.85 18.22
C LYS A 123 8.56 -7.76 17.13
N THR A 124 7.48 -7.05 17.42
CA THR A 124 6.40 -6.81 16.46
C THR A 124 6.43 -5.34 16.09
N ASP A 125 7.02 -5.03 14.95
CA ASP A 125 6.97 -3.67 14.40
C ASP A 125 5.78 -3.57 13.45
N SER A 126 4.75 -2.85 13.87
CA SER A 126 3.63 -2.46 13.02
C SER A 126 4.05 -1.28 12.15
N ILE A 127 4.74 -1.54 11.05
CA ILE A 127 5.02 -0.51 10.05
C ILE A 127 3.75 -0.32 9.22
N SER A 128 2.94 0.68 9.56
CA SER A 128 1.85 1.15 8.70
C SER A 128 2.45 1.82 7.46
N LYS A 129 2.76 1.03 6.42
CA LYS A 129 3.09 1.59 5.10
C LYS A 129 1.78 2.05 4.46
N LEU A 130 1.62 3.36 4.30
CA LEU A 130 0.58 3.94 3.45
C LEU A 130 0.82 3.46 2.01
N GLN A 131 0.01 2.51 1.53
CA GLN A 131 0.10 2.01 0.17
C GLN A 131 -0.54 2.96 -0.85
N LYS A 132 -0.02 2.84 -2.07
CA LYS A 132 -0.25 3.68 -3.26
C LYS A 132 -1.72 3.65 -3.69
N LYS A 133 -2.24 4.81 -4.15
CA LYS A 133 -3.59 4.96 -4.72
C LYS A 133 -3.84 3.92 -5.83
N GLN A 134 -4.83 3.06 -5.65
CA GLN A 134 -5.34 2.18 -6.71
C GLN A 134 -6.51 2.90 -7.41
N TYR A 135 -6.37 3.11 -8.71
CA TYR A 135 -7.41 3.76 -9.53
C TYR A 135 -8.49 2.73 -9.87
N SER A 136 -9.69 2.87 -9.31
CA SER A 136 -10.86 2.12 -9.76
C SER A 136 -11.54 2.90 -10.89
N LYS A 137 -11.70 2.26 -12.06
CA LYS A 137 -12.50 2.78 -13.18
C LYS A 137 -13.97 2.46 -12.90
N LYS A 138 -14.79 3.48 -12.65
CA LYS A 138 -16.25 3.34 -12.72
C LYS A 138 -16.75 3.93 -14.03
N GLU A 139 -17.42 3.11 -14.82
CA GLU A 139 -18.17 3.55 -16.00
C GLU A 139 -19.47 4.18 -15.54
N VAL A 140 -19.66 5.48 -15.83
CA VAL A 140 -20.93 6.16 -15.61
C VAL A 140 -21.47 6.61 -16.96
N GLU A 141 -22.66 6.11 -17.29
CA GLU A 141 -23.43 6.53 -18.45
C GLU A 141 -24.01 7.93 -18.20
N ARG A 142 -23.56 8.94 -18.95
CA ARG A 142 -24.23 10.25 -19.00
C ARG A 142 -24.98 10.40 -20.31
N VAL A 143 -26.24 10.82 -20.20
CA VAL A 143 -27.10 11.20 -21.32
C VAL A 143 -26.65 12.57 -21.83
N VAL A 144 -26.17 12.64 -23.07
CA VAL A 144 -25.82 13.91 -23.72
C VAL A 144 -26.82 14.17 -24.84
N GLU A 145 -27.53 15.31 -24.78
CA GLU A 145 -28.45 15.70 -25.84
C GLU A 145 -27.68 16.15 -27.08
N LYS A 146 -27.76 15.40 -28.19
CA LYS A 146 -27.18 15.79 -29.48
C LYS A 146 -28.28 16.12 -30.49
N LYS A 147 -28.17 17.27 -31.14
CA LYS A 147 -29.07 17.68 -32.22
C LYS A 147 -28.64 16.97 -33.51
N VAL A 148 -29.40 15.96 -33.94
CA VAL A 148 -29.09 15.19 -35.15
C VAL A 148 -29.88 15.74 -36.32
N TYR A 149 -29.19 16.20 -37.36
CA TYR A 149 -29.80 16.56 -38.64
C TYR A 149 -29.89 15.30 -39.52
N PRO A 150 -31.08 14.92 -40.00
CA PRO A 150 -31.22 13.68 -40.76
C PRO A 150 -30.69 13.85 -42.19
N LYS A 151 -30.01 12.82 -42.72
CA LYS A 151 -29.24 12.91 -43.99
C LYS A 151 -30.06 13.32 -45.22
N TRP A 152 -31.34 12.96 -45.27
CA TRP A 152 -32.25 13.36 -46.35
C TRP A 152 -32.48 14.89 -46.39
N PHE A 153 -32.38 15.57 -45.25
CA PHE A 153 -32.50 17.02 -45.18
C PHE A 153 -31.35 17.73 -45.92
N LEU A 154 -30.15 17.16 -45.87
CA LEU A 154 -29.00 17.66 -46.63
C LEU A 154 -29.22 17.53 -48.14
N ALA A 155 -29.86 16.44 -48.58
CA ALA A 155 -30.21 16.23 -49.99
C ALA A 155 -31.27 17.23 -50.48
N LEU A 156 -32.31 17.51 -49.68
CA LEU A 156 -33.29 18.54 -50.01
C LEU A 156 -32.67 19.94 -50.08
N ALA A 157 -31.77 20.27 -49.16
CA ALA A 157 -31.09 21.56 -49.17
C ALA A 157 -30.28 21.76 -50.46
N PHE A 158 -29.57 20.72 -50.92
CA PHE A 158 -28.82 20.76 -52.17
C PHE A 158 -29.74 20.92 -53.39
N LEU A 159 -30.86 20.19 -53.42
CA LEU A 159 -31.84 20.29 -54.52
C LEU A 159 -32.45 21.70 -54.61
N GLY A 160 -32.74 22.32 -53.46
CA GLY A 160 -33.27 23.68 -53.39
C GLY A 160 -32.31 24.73 -53.96
N VAL A 161 -31.00 24.61 -53.67
CA VAL A 161 -29.98 25.51 -54.24
C VAL A 161 -29.92 25.40 -55.75
N LEU A 162 -29.92 24.18 -56.29
CA LEU A 162 -29.95 23.96 -57.74
C LEU A 162 -31.19 24.58 -58.40
N PHE A 163 -32.34 24.48 -57.74
CA PHE A 163 -33.60 25.04 -58.24
C PHE A 163 -33.57 26.58 -58.30
N ILE A 164 -32.98 27.24 -57.30
CA ILE A 164 -32.81 28.71 -57.28
C ILE A 164 -31.86 29.16 -58.39
N ILE A 165 -30.74 28.47 -58.59
CA ILE A 165 -29.79 28.77 -59.69
C ILE A 165 -30.48 28.62 -61.05
N PHE A 166 -31.25 27.54 -61.23
CA PHE A 166 -32.00 27.31 -62.48
C PHE A 166 -33.04 28.40 -62.74
N LEU A 167 -33.80 28.82 -61.73
CA LEU A 167 -34.74 29.94 -61.85
C LEU A 167 -34.01 31.25 -62.17
N GLY A 168 -32.90 31.55 -61.50
CA GLY A 168 -32.08 32.72 -61.79
C GLY A 168 -31.57 32.76 -63.24
N TYR A 169 -31.09 31.63 -63.75
CA TYR A 169 -30.68 31.48 -65.14
C TYR A 169 -31.86 31.68 -66.12
N ARG A 170 -33.00 31.04 -65.85
CA ARG A 170 -34.21 31.18 -66.68
C ARG A 170 -34.74 32.61 -66.71
N PHE A 171 -34.77 33.30 -65.57
CA PHE A 171 -35.16 34.71 -65.51
C PHE A 171 -34.15 35.62 -66.22
N SER A 172 -32.85 35.34 -66.13
CA SER A 172 -31.83 36.07 -66.88
C SER A 172 -32.00 35.96 -68.40
N LEU A 173 -32.44 34.79 -68.89
CA LEU A 173 -32.73 34.58 -70.31
C LEU A 173 -34.00 35.30 -70.80
N ILE A 174 -35.03 35.40 -69.95
CA ILE A 174 -36.31 36.07 -70.28
C ILE A 174 -36.19 37.61 -70.21
N PHE A 175 -35.22 38.14 -69.46
CA PHE A 175 -35.04 39.58 -69.25
C PHE A 175 -33.85 40.21 -69.99
N LYS A 176 -33.19 39.45 -70.86
CA LYS A 176 -32.28 40.02 -71.87
C LYS A 176 -33.14 40.81 -72.89
N PRO A 177 -32.82 42.07 -73.23
CA PRO A 177 -33.52 42.79 -74.30
C PRO A 177 -33.40 42.06 -75.63
#